data_AF-A0A3M6W5P1-F1
#
_entry.id   AF-A0A3M6W5P1-F1
#
_cell.length_a   1.000
_cell.length_b   1.000
_cell.length_c   1.000
_cell.angle_alpha   90.00
_cell.angle_beta   90.00
_cell.angle_gamma   90.00
#
_symmetry.space_group_name_H-M   'P 1'
#
loop_
_entity.id
_entity.type
_entity.pdbx_description
1 polymer ?
#
loop_
_entity_poly.entity_id
_entity_poly.type
_entity_poly.pdbx_seq_one_letter_code
_entity_poly.pdbx_strand_id
1 'polypeptide(L)'
;MAPVGDSNALSARRAQYAGPPGLKGLIHNGKTTSIACFAALGGLVYGYNQGMFGQILTMRAFTDHLNPWYDDVGGTARGLLTAILELGAWIGTLANGYMADAFGRRVTVLIACVVFTVGVIVQACTEVGNKDYVLAGRFVTGLGVGAFSMLVPLYNAELAPPEVRGALVALQQLAITFGIMVSYWIGYGTNFIGGTGAGQSEAAWLIPICIQLGPALVLAAGMIMFMPQSPRHLMNRGREQECLETLARLRSTTTEDIRVRIEFLEIKAVREFEVMTARERYPHLQDGSLKSNFLIGCKDYASLITNKGLFRRTTVAVLTMVFQQWNGVNAILYYAPFIFAGVGLNGNTTSLLASGVVGIVMFLATIPAVLYVDNFGRKTILITGGIGMAVSHFIVAGLTGQYGDIWTSDAGGATGAGWAAVVFIWLFSSVS
;
A
#
# COMPACT_ATOMS: atom_id res chain seq x y z
N MET A 1 12.36 36.59 -20.41
CA MET A 1 13.27 35.61 -21.04
C MET A 1 14.21 35.12 -19.95
N ALA A 2 13.99 33.91 -19.40
CA ALA A 2 14.94 33.31 -18.45
C ALA A 2 16.15 32.78 -19.24
N PRO A 3 17.39 32.94 -18.75
CA PRO A 3 18.57 32.51 -19.48
C PRO A 3 18.65 30.98 -19.49
N VAL A 4 18.52 30.41 -20.70
CA VAL A 4 18.47 28.95 -20.96
C VAL A 4 19.86 28.28 -20.88
N GLY A 5 20.94 29.05 -20.66
CA GLY A 5 22.32 28.58 -20.66
C GLY A 5 22.85 28.00 -19.34
N ASP A 6 22.24 28.34 -18.19
CA ASP A 6 22.81 28.04 -16.86
C ASP A 6 22.30 26.75 -16.22
N SER A 7 21.16 26.23 -16.69
CA SER A 7 20.51 25.05 -16.09
C SER A 7 21.33 23.77 -16.26
N ASN A 8 22.04 23.61 -17.38
CA ASN A 8 22.88 22.44 -17.65
C ASN A 8 24.17 22.46 -16.83
N ALA A 9 24.77 23.63 -16.62
CA ALA A 9 25.97 23.79 -15.79
C ALA A 9 25.67 23.58 -14.29
N LEU A 10 24.53 24.08 -13.81
CA LEU A 10 24.03 23.83 -12.46
C LEU A 10 23.67 22.36 -12.25
N SER A 11 23.05 21.71 -13.24
CA SER A 11 22.73 20.27 -13.20
C SER A 11 23.99 19.40 -13.20
N ALA A 12 25.03 19.78 -13.94
CA ALA A 12 26.32 19.09 -13.95
C ALA A 12 27.10 19.27 -12.63
N ARG A 13 27.10 20.48 -12.04
CA ARG A 13 27.65 20.71 -10.69
C ARG A 13 26.85 19.96 -9.62
N ARG A 14 25.53 19.87 -9.76
CA ARG A 14 24.65 19.07 -8.88
C ARG A 14 25.01 17.58 -8.92
N ALA A 15 25.29 17.05 -10.11
CA ALA A 15 25.70 15.65 -10.27
C ALA A 15 27.06 15.35 -9.62
N GLN A 16 27.95 16.34 -9.44
CA GLN A 16 29.22 16.18 -8.71
C GLN A 16 29.04 16.05 -7.19
N TYR A 17 27.95 16.58 -6.63
CA TYR A 17 27.65 16.50 -5.19
C TYR A 17 26.61 15.41 -4.85
N ALA A 18 25.98 14.83 -5.86
CA ALA A 18 25.04 13.74 -5.73
C ALA A 18 25.76 12.47 -5.23
N GLY A 19 25.23 11.84 -4.18
CA GLY A 19 25.75 10.57 -3.69
C GLY A 19 25.64 9.45 -4.75
N PRO A 20 26.38 8.33 -4.60
CA PRO A 20 26.30 7.24 -5.56
C PRO A 20 24.85 6.74 -5.69
N PRO A 21 24.28 6.60 -6.89
CA PRO A 21 22.92 6.09 -7.07
C PRO A 21 22.82 4.60 -6.74
N GLY A 22 21.60 4.13 -6.45
CA GLY A 22 21.28 2.72 -6.24
C GLY A 22 21.73 2.13 -4.89
N LEU A 23 22.08 0.84 -4.87
CA LEU A 23 22.38 0.07 -3.65
C LEU A 23 23.55 0.65 -2.83
N LYS A 24 24.55 1.23 -3.50
CA LYS A 24 25.68 1.91 -2.84
C LYS A 24 25.26 3.21 -2.15
N GLY A 25 24.28 3.93 -2.70
CA GLY A 25 23.69 5.13 -2.07
C GLY A 25 22.81 4.82 -0.86
N LEU A 26 22.11 3.68 -0.90
CA LEU A 26 21.31 3.17 0.23
C LEU A 26 22.19 2.80 1.42
N ILE A 27 23.36 2.19 1.17
CA ILE A 27 24.33 1.84 2.22
C ILE A 27 25.04 3.10 2.74
N HIS A 28 25.39 4.05 1.85
CA HIS A 28 26.01 5.32 2.25
C HIS A 28 25.08 6.18 3.14
N ASN A 29 23.78 6.17 2.88
CA ASN A 29 22.76 6.85 3.69
C ASN A 29 22.05 5.90 4.68
N GLY A 30 22.81 5.03 5.37
CA GLY A 30 22.26 3.96 6.21
C GLY A 30 21.19 4.41 7.23
N LYS A 31 21.29 5.63 7.77
CA LYS A 31 20.29 6.21 8.68
C LYS A 31 18.97 6.55 7.97
N THR A 32 19.02 7.20 6.81
CA THR A 32 17.82 7.51 6.02
C THR A 32 17.17 6.24 5.50
N THR A 33 17.97 5.27 5.08
CA THR A 33 17.49 3.94 4.66
C THR A 33 16.82 3.21 5.82
N SER A 34 17.39 3.23 7.02
CA SER A 34 16.77 2.61 8.21
C SER A 34 15.45 3.27 8.59
N ILE A 35 15.36 4.60 8.52
CA ILE A 35 14.13 5.38 8.74
C ILE A 35 13.07 5.01 7.69
N ALA A 36 13.47 4.85 6.42
CA ALA A 36 12.56 4.47 5.35
C ALA A 36 12.11 3.00 5.43
N CYS A 37 13.00 2.07 5.85
CA CYS A 37 12.64 0.68 6.17
C CYS A 37 11.64 0.62 7.32
N PHE A 38 11.84 1.44 8.35
CA PHE A 38 10.92 1.52 9.47
C PHE A 38 9.56 2.09 9.05
N ALA A 39 9.55 3.17 8.24
CA ALA A 39 8.31 3.68 7.67
C ALA A 39 7.60 2.66 6.78
N ALA A 40 8.35 1.81 6.06
CA ALA A 40 7.80 0.74 5.22
C ALA A 40 7.03 -0.33 6.02
N LEU A 41 7.16 -0.39 7.35
CA LEU A 41 6.30 -1.23 8.20
C LEU A 41 4.81 -0.90 8.02
N GLY A 42 4.46 0.36 7.69
CA GLY A 42 3.06 0.68 7.35
C GLY A 42 2.59 -0.01 6.06
N GLY A 43 3.49 -0.23 5.10
CA GLY A 43 3.23 -1.09 3.93
C GLY A 43 3.06 -2.55 4.29
N LEU A 44 3.85 -3.06 5.26
CA LEU A 44 3.68 -4.41 5.78
C LEU A 44 2.32 -4.60 6.45
N VAL A 45 1.87 -3.64 7.27
CA VAL A 45 0.52 -3.69 7.89
C VAL A 45 -0.58 -3.70 6.83
N TYR A 46 -0.45 -2.84 5.81
CA TYR A 46 -1.38 -2.81 4.67
C TYR A 46 -1.43 -4.16 3.94
N GLY A 47 -0.28 -4.69 3.54
CA GLY A 47 -0.18 -5.95 2.81
C GLY A 47 -0.65 -7.16 3.63
N TYR A 48 -0.32 -7.19 4.92
CA TYR A 48 -0.78 -8.23 5.83
C TYR A 48 -2.31 -8.28 5.90
N ASN A 49 -2.96 -7.12 6.04
CA ASN A 49 -4.42 -7.06 6.12
C ASN A 49 -5.10 -7.53 4.83
N GLN A 50 -4.52 -7.18 3.67
CA GLN A 50 -5.00 -7.62 2.35
C GLN A 50 -4.96 -9.15 2.22
N GLY A 51 -3.84 -9.79 2.55
CA GLY A 51 -3.67 -11.23 2.35
C GLY A 51 -4.35 -12.09 3.43
N MET A 52 -4.34 -11.64 4.69
CA MET A 52 -4.91 -12.40 5.82
C MET A 52 -6.38 -12.72 5.61
N PHE A 53 -7.18 -11.75 5.16
CA PHE A 53 -8.63 -11.91 5.11
C PHE A 53 -9.06 -12.94 4.07
N GLY A 54 -8.32 -13.08 2.97
CA GLY A 54 -8.58 -14.14 1.99
C GLY A 54 -8.46 -15.56 2.56
N GLN A 55 -7.56 -15.77 3.53
CA GLN A 55 -7.39 -17.07 4.21
C GLN A 55 -8.47 -17.30 5.28
N ILE A 56 -8.85 -16.25 6.01
CA ILE A 56 -9.90 -16.35 7.06
C ILE A 56 -11.25 -16.71 6.46
N LEU A 57 -11.56 -16.20 5.27
CA LEU A 57 -12.83 -16.45 4.59
C LEU A 57 -13.09 -17.94 4.27
N THR A 58 -12.05 -18.79 4.23
CA THR A 58 -12.19 -20.24 4.01
C THR A 58 -12.10 -21.08 5.29
N MET A 59 -11.92 -20.46 6.45
CA MET A 59 -11.87 -21.17 7.72
C MET A 59 -13.30 -21.52 8.18
N ARG A 60 -13.53 -22.79 8.53
CA ARG A 60 -14.86 -23.28 8.95
C ARG A 60 -15.31 -22.58 10.22
N ALA A 61 -14.41 -22.43 11.19
CA ALA A 61 -14.71 -21.71 12.44
C ALA A 61 -15.20 -20.27 12.21
N PHE A 62 -14.71 -19.58 11.17
CA PHE A 62 -15.17 -18.22 10.85
C PHE A 62 -16.54 -18.20 10.16
N THR A 63 -16.77 -19.14 9.23
CA THR A 63 -18.06 -19.32 8.57
C THR A 63 -19.16 -19.68 9.59
N ASP A 64 -18.88 -20.63 10.48
CA ASP A 64 -19.82 -21.08 11.51
C ASP A 64 -20.16 -19.97 12.51
N HIS A 65 -19.19 -19.11 12.86
CA HIS A 65 -19.39 -17.98 13.76
C HIS A 65 -20.30 -16.88 13.20
N LEU A 66 -20.31 -16.73 11.87
CA LEU A 66 -21.12 -15.74 11.15
C LEU A 66 -22.46 -16.31 10.65
N ASN A 67 -22.72 -17.60 10.84
CA ASN A 67 -23.94 -18.23 10.39
C ASN A 67 -25.14 -17.84 11.28
N PRO A 68 -26.35 -17.69 10.68
CA PRO A 68 -26.74 -18.09 9.31
C PRO A 68 -26.44 -17.06 8.22
N TRP A 69 -25.96 -15.85 8.53
CA TRP A 69 -25.82 -14.77 7.54
C TRP A 69 -24.83 -15.10 6.40
N TYR A 70 -23.76 -15.85 6.70
CA TYR A 70 -22.75 -16.21 5.71
C TYR A 70 -23.29 -17.19 4.64
N ASP A 71 -24.09 -18.16 5.05
CA ASP A 71 -24.66 -19.17 4.14
C ASP A 71 -25.95 -18.69 3.45
N ASP A 72 -26.79 -17.89 4.11
CA ASP A 72 -28.09 -17.42 3.59
C ASP A 72 -27.94 -16.35 2.49
N VAL A 73 -26.87 -15.55 2.55
CA VAL A 73 -26.60 -14.44 1.61
C VAL A 73 -25.54 -14.80 0.54
N GLY A 74 -24.90 -15.97 0.66
CA GLY A 74 -23.99 -16.53 -0.33
C GLY A 74 -22.81 -15.64 -0.72
N GLY A 75 -22.46 -15.60 -2.02
CA GLY A 75 -21.30 -14.85 -2.53
C GLY A 75 -21.34 -13.34 -2.27
N THR A 76 -22.53 -12.76 -2.07
CA THR A 76 -22.70 -11.33 -1.80
C THR A 76 -22.20 -10.94 -0.40
N ALA A 77 -22.39 -11.79 0.62
CA ALA A 77 -21.86 -11.56 1.96
C ALA A 77 -20.33 -11.54 1.97
N ARG A 78 -19.70 -12.48 1.27
CA ARG A 78 -18.23 -12.55 1.10
C ARG A 78 -17.70 -11.32 0.38
N GLY A 79 -18.38 -10.91 -0.69
CA GLY A 79 -18.09 -9.67 -1.42
C GLY A 79 -18.16 -8.44 -0.52
N LEU A 80 -19.20 -8.31 0.29
CA LEU A 80 -19.36 -7.17 1.19
C LEU A 80 -18.28 -7.13 2.28
N LEU A 81 -17.92 -8.28 2.85
CA LEU A 81 -16.86 -8.38 3.85
C LEU A 81 -15.50 -7.91 3.31
N THR A 82 -15.19 -8.20 2.05
CA THR A 82 -13.94 -7.71 1.43
C THR A 82 -14.04 -6.23 1.05
N ALA A 83 -15.14 -5.81 0.41
CA ALA A 83 -15.30 -4.46 -0.13
C ALA A 83 -15.43 -3.36 0.92
N ILE A 84 -15.99 -3.65 2.11
CA ILE A 84 -16.19 -2.64 3.15
C ILE A 84 -14.88 -2.04 3.68
N LEU A 85 -13.79 -2.80 3.62
CA LEU A 85 -12.46 -2.31 3.97
C LEU A 85 -11.98 -1.27 2.96
N GLU A 86 -12.15 -1.53 1.67
CA GLU A 86 -11.76 -0.61 0.59
C GLU A 86 -12.61 0.67 0.62
N LEU A 87 -13.91 0.55 1.00
CA LEU A 87 -14.76 1.71 1.24
C LEU A 87 -14.24 2.58 2.40
N GLY A 88 -13.84 1.94 3.50
CA GLY A 88 -13.16 2.62 4.61
C GLY A 88 -11.85 3.27 4.17
N ALA A 89 -11.05 2.57 3.37
CA ALA A 89 -9.79 3.10 2.85
C ALA A 89 -9.99 4.32 1.94
N TRP A 90 -11.02 4.31 1.09
CA TRP A 90 -11.38 5.46 0.25
C TRP A 90 -11.68 6.70 1.10
N ILE A 91 -12.50 6.57 2.14
CA ILE A 91 -12.80 7.70 3.05
C ILE A 91 -11.54 8.12 3.84
N GLY A 92 -10.76 7.14 4.30
CA GLY A 92 -9.52 7.37 5.04
C GLY A 92 -8.50 8.17 4.23
N THR A 93 -8.28 7.81 2.96
CA THR A 93 -7.35 8.54 2.06
C THR A 93 -7.79 9.99 1.81
N LEU A 94 -9.09 10.23 1.59
CA LEU A 94 -9.63 11.58 1.35
C LEU A 94 -9.46 12.51 2.57
N ALA A 95 -9.77 12.01 3.77
CA ALA A 95 -9.58 12.78 5.00
C ALA A 95 -8.09 13.06 5.26
N ASN A 96 -7.23 12.08 4.94
CA ASN A 96 -5.81 12.16 5.22
C ASN A 96 -5.07 13.24 4.44
N GLY A 97 -5.49 13.58 3.23
CA GLY A 97 -4.83 14.63 2.44
C GLY A 97 -4.76 15.95 3.22
N TYR A 98 -5.90 16.39 3.77
CA TYR A 98 -5.95 17.61 4.59
C TYR A 98 -5.22 17.43 5.93
N MET A 99 -5.41 16.29 6.61
CA MET A 99 -4.79 16.04 7.91
C MET A 99 -3.25 15.98 7.84
N ALA A 100 -2.69 15.44 6.75
CA ALA A 100 -1.25 15.34 6.53
C ALA A 100 -0.58 16.71 6.34
N ASP A 101 -1.29 17.65 5.73
CA ASP A 101 -0.81 19.02 5.54
C ASP A 101 -1.02 19.88 6.79
N ALA A 102 -2.15 19.68 7.50
CA ALA A 102 -2.43 20.38 8.75
C ALA A 102 -1.53 19.91 9.90
N PHE A 103 -1.57 18.63 10.30
CA PHE A 103 -0.90 18.14 11.51
C PHE A 103 0.52 17.60 11.25
N GLY A 104 0.87 17.41 9.98
CA GLY A 104 2.13 16.83 9.57
C GLY A 104 2.10 15.30 9.54
N ARG A 105 2.92 14.74 8.66
CA ARG A 105 2.87 13.33 8.25
C ARG A 105 3.01 12.37 9.45
N ARG A 106 3.92 12.67 10.38
CA ARG A 106 4.20 11.85 11.58
C ARG A 106 2.97 11.72 12.49
N VAL A 107 2.28 12.83 12.78
CA VAL A 107 1.11 12.84 13.67
C VAL A 107 -0.06 12.13 13.00
N THR A 108 -0.25 12.35 11.69
CA THR A 108 -1.32 11.68 10.94
C THR A 108 -1.13 10.16 10.90
N VAL A 109 0.11 9.66 10.77
CA VAL A 109 0.38 8.21 10.86
C VAL A 109 0.03 7.66 12.25
N LEU A 110 0.29 8.40 13.33
CA LEU A 110 -0.08 7.98 14.69
C LEU A 110 -1.60 7.89 14.88
N ILE A 111 -2.33 8.90 14.41
CA ILE A 111 -3.80 8.87 14.43
C ILE A 111 -4.32 7.67 13.64
N ALA A 112 -3.74 7.41 12.46
CA ALA A 112 -4.10 6.24 11.65
C ALA A 112 -3.80 4.91 12.36
N CYS A 113 -2.71 4.80 13.12
CA CYS A 113 -2.40 3.61 13.94
C CYS A 113 -3.42 3.39 15.05
N VAL A 114 -3.89 4.45 15.70
CA VAL A 114 -4.93 4.34 16.74
C VAL A 114 -6.26 3.89 16.13
N VAL A 115 -6.69 4.53 15.04
CA VAL A 115 -7.92 4.15 14.33
C VAL A 115 -7.84 2.70 13.84
N PHE A 116 -6.70 2.30 13.25
CA PHE A 116 -6.45 0.92 12.86
C PHE A 116 -6.58 -0.05 14.03
N THR A 117 -5.89 0.22 15.15
CA THR A 117 -5.89 -0.62 16.35
C THR A 117 -7.31 -0.81 16.91
N VAL A 118 -8.11 0.26 16.97
CA VAL A 118 -9.51 0.19 17.39
C VAL A 118 -10.31 -0.70 16.44
N GLY A 119 -10.15 -0.53 15.12
CA GLY A 119 -10.83 -1.37 14.14
C GLY A 119 -10.48 -2.85 14.25
N VAL A 120 -9.23 -3.19 14.57
CA VAL A 120 -8.80 -4.57 14.81
C VAL A 120 -9.40 -5.13 16.09
N ILE A 121 -9.43 -4.36 17.18
CA ILE A 121 -10.05 -4.79 18.44
C ILE A 121 -11.54 -5.07 18.24
N VAL A 122 -12.24 -4.22 17.49
CA VAL A 122 -13.66 -4.44 17.16
C VAL A 122 -13.86 -5.72 16.34
N GLN A 123 -12.97 -6.03 15.39
CA GLN A 123 -13.01 -7.31 14.67
C GLN A 123 -12.71 -8.52 15.58
N ALA A 124 -11.77 -8.38 16.51
CA ALA A 124 -11.42 -9.45 17.44
C ALA A 124 -12.55 -9.72 18.45
N CYS A 125 -13.35 -8.71 18.82
CA CYS A 125 -14.48 -8.85 19.72
C CYS A 125 -15.78 -9.31 19.01
N THR A 126 -15.68 -9.99 17.87
CA THR A 126 -16.87 -10.43 17.13
C THR A 126 -17.66 -11.47 17.92
N GLU A 127 -18.92 -11.14 18.25
CA GLU A 127 -19.86 -12.06 18.92
C GLU A 127 -20.50 -13.04 17.92
N VAL A 128 -20.85 -14.24 18.41
CA VAL A 128 -21.48 -15.30 17.61
C VAL A 128 -22.78 -14.79 16.98
N GLY A 129 -22.91 -14.93 15.66
CA GLY A 129 -24.11 -14.52 14.91
C GLY A 129 -24.25 -13.03 14.65
N ASN A 130 -23.30 -12.17 15.09
CA ASN A 130 -23.37 -10.74 14.85
C ASN A 130 -22.32 -10.26 13.83
N LYS A 131 -22.76 -10.11 12.59
CA LYS A 131 -21.95 -9.61 11.45
C LYS A 131 -21.48 -8.16 11.61
N ASP A 132 -22.18 -7.35 12.42
CA ASP A 132 -21.96 -5.90 12.44
C ASP A 132 -20.60 -5.54 13.06
N TYR A 133 -20.08 -6.35 13.98
CA TYR A 133 -18.73 -6.19 14.53
C TYR A 133 -17.64 -6.37 13.47
N VAL A 134 -17.74 -7.41 12.63
CA VAL A 134 -16.77 -7.65 11.55
C VAL A 134 -16.87 -6.53 10.51
N LEU A 135 -18.09 -6.15 10.10
CA LEU A 135 -18.31 -5.10 9.10
C LEU A 135 -17.80 -3.74 9.60
N ALA A 136 -18.20 -3.31 10.80
CA ALA A 136 -17.79 -2.05 11.39
C ALA A 136 -16.28 -2.04 11.67
N GLY A 137 -15.75 -3.13 12.25
CA GLY A 137 -14.33 -3.25 12.52
C GLY A 137 -13.47 -3.20 11.26
N ARG A 138 -13.91 -3.83 10.16
CA ARG A 138 -13.22 -3.75 8.86
C ARG A 138 -13.32 -2.37 8.23
N PHE A 139 -14.47 -1.70 8.33
CA PHE A 139 -14.61 -0.30 7.89
C PHE A 139 -13.62 0.62 8.61
N VAL A 140 -13.57 0.53 9.94
CA VAL A 140 -12.66 1.35 10.77
C VAL A 140 -11.19 1.01 10.51
N THR A 141 -10.88 -0.28 10.35
CA THR A 141 -9.53 -0.72 9.96
C THR A 141 -9.15 -0.17 8.59
N GLY A 142 -10.09 -0.17 7.65
CA GLY A 142 -9.95 0.44 6.32
C GLY A 142 -9.56 1.91 6.39
N LEU A 143 -10.17 2.71 7.27
CA LEU A 143 -9.79 4.12 7.46
C LEU A 143 -8.29 4.28 7.78
N GLY A 144 -7.75 3.43 8.66
CA GLY A 144 -6.33 3.42 9.02
C GLY A 144 -5.42 2.87 7.92
N VAL A 145 -5.82 1.79 7.26
CA VAL A 145 -5.07 1.14 6.17
C VAL A 145 -4.96 2.06 4.95
N GLY A 146 -6.06 2.70 4.54
CA GLY A 146 -6.05 3.72 3.47
C GLY A 146 -5.20 4.93 3.85
N ALA A 147 -5.20 5.30 5.13
CA ALA A 147 -4.32 6.34 5.61
C ALA A 147 -2.82 5.99 5.43
N PHE A 148 -2.42 4.74 5.71
CA PHE A 148 -1.04 4.29 5.52
C PHE A 148 -0.60 4.24 4.06
N SER A 149 -1.48 3.81 3.15
CA SER A 149 -1.14 3.67 1.72
C SER A 149 -0.76 5.01 1.08
N MET A 150 -1.33 6.13 1.55
CA MET A 150 -0.97 7.48 1.10
C MET A 150 0.22 8.06 1.87
N LEU A 151 0.22 7.96 3.21
CA LEU A 151 1.17 8.69 4.06
C LEU A 151 2.58 8.13 3.99
N VAL A 152 2.73 6.80 3.97
CA VAL A 152 4.04 6.15 4.03
C VAL A 152 4.89 6.45 2.80
N PRO A 153 4.43 6.26 1.55
CA PRO A 153 5.23 6.61 0.38
C PRO A 153 5.50 8.11 0.28
N LEU A 154 4.55 8.96 0.69
CA LEU A 154 4.75 10.41 0.74
C LEU A 154 5.85 10.79 1.75
N TYR A 155 5.80 10.22 2.94
CA TYR A 155 6.79 10.45 3.98
C TYR A 155 8.17 9.96 3.56
N ASN A 156 8.27 8.77 2.95
CA ASN A 156 9.53 8.27 2.40
C ASN A 156 10.06 9.17 1.29
N ALA A 157 9.20 9.66 0.39
CA ALA A 157 9.62 10.56 -0.69
C ALA A 157 10.14 11.92 -0.18
N GLU A 158 9.57 12.44 0.91
CA GLU A 158 9.97 13.71 1.52
C GLU A 158 11.25 13.62 2.34
N LEU A 159 11.58 12.45 2.88
CA LEU A 159 12.84 12.21 3.59
C LEU A 159 13.97 11.77 2.65
N ALA A 160 13.61 11.09 1.57
CA ALA A 160 14.57 10.50 0.65
C ALA A 160 15.39 11.55 -0.10
N PRO A 161 16.72 11.37 -0.17
CA PRO A 161 17.54 12.20 -1.02
C PRO A 161 17.20 11.93 -2.49
N PRO A 162 17.35 12.92 -3.39
CA PRO A 162 16.92 12.82 -4.78
C PRO A 162 17.45 11.57 -5.52
N GLU A 163 18.64 11.10 -5.17
CA GLU A 163 19.36 10.00 -5.85
C GLU A 163 18.80 8.61 -5.56
N VAL A 164 18.18 8.40 -4.39
CA VAL A 164 17.64 7.09 -3.97
C VAL A 164 16.13 7.14 -3.68
N ARG A 165 15.47 8.26 -3.98
CA ARG A 165 14.03 8.44 -3.77
C ARG A 165 13.21 7.36 -4.45
N GLY A 166 13.55 6.98 -5.67
CA GLY A 166 12.87 5.89 -6.39
C GLY A 166 12.94 4.58 -5.60
N ALA A 167 14.13 4.17 -5.19
CA ALA A 167 14.35 2.93 -4.43
C ALA A 167 13.66 2.95 -3.05
N LEU A 168 13.67 4.08 -2.33
CA LEU A 168 13.02 4.20 -1.02
C LEU A 168 11.49 4.18 -1.10
N VAL A 169 10.92 4.70 -2.19
CA VAL A 169 9.48 4.55 -2.47
C VAL A 169 9.17 3.11 -2.87
N ALA A 170 10.04 2.48 -3.66
CA ALA A 170 9.86 1.11 -4.11
C ALA A 170 9.97 0.06 -2.97
N LEU A 171 10.73 0.38 -1.91
CA LEU A 171 10.78 -0.40 -0.67
C LEU A 171 9.39 -0.57 -0.02
N GLN A 172 8.49 0.40 -0.19
CA GLN A 172 7.11 0.29 0.28
C GLN A 172 6.38 -0.87 -0.41
N GLN A 173 6.52 -0.98 -1.73
CA GLN A 173 5.89 -2.07 -2.48
C GLN A 173 6.45 -3.43 -2.06
N LEU A 174 7.75 -3.50 -1.81
CA LEU A 174 8.39 -4.72 -1.29
C LEU A 174 7.86 -5.10 0.11
N ALA A 175 7.63 -4.11 0.98
CA ALA A 175 7.04 -4.35 2.30
C ALA A 175 5.58 -4.82 2.22
N ILE A 176 4.81 -4.30 1.26
CA ILE A 176 3.43 -4.75 1.00
C ILE A 176 3.42 -6.22 0.56
N THR A 177 4.24 -6.60 -0.42
CA THR A 177 4.26 -7.99 -0.91
C THR A 177 4.84 -8.96 0.12
N PHE A 178 5.80 -8.50 0.94
CA PHE A 178 6.26 -9.26 2.10
C PHE A 178 5.14 -9.46 3.15
N GLY A 179 4.35 -8.42 3.44
CA GLY A 179 3.20 -8.51 4.35
C GLY A 179 2.14 -9.51 3.86
N ILE A 180 1.81 -9.49 2.57
CA ILE A 180 0.89 -10.45 1.94
C ILE A 180 1.43 -11.87 2.12
N MET A 181 2.70 -12.11 1.76
CA MET A 181 3.35 -13.41 1.89
C MET A 181 3.27 -13.94 3.34
N VAL A 182 3.68 -13.12 4.31
CA VAL A 182 3.65 -13.49 5.74
C VAL A 182 2.23 -13.84 6.19
N SER A 183 1.23 -13.08 5.74
CA SER A 183 -0.18 -13.33 6.09
C SER A 183 -0.71 -14.66 5.55
N TYR A 184 -0.32 -15.07 4.34
CA TYR A 184 -0.74 -16.35 3.77
C TYR A 184 -0.14 -17.54 4.53
N TRP A 185 1.13 -17.46 4.92
CA TRP A 185 1.77 -18.50 5.73
C TRP A 185 1.21 -18.58 7.14
N ILE A 186 0.89 -17.44 7.76
CA ILE A 186 0.22 -17.41 9.06
C ILE A 186 -1.19 -18.00 8.94
N GLY A 187 -1.97 -17.62 7.93
CA GLY A 187 -3.30 -18.18 7.69
C GLY A 187 -3.29 -19.70 7.44
N TYR A 188 -2.28 -20.19 6.71
CA TYR A 188 -2.05 -21.63 6.53
C TYR A 188 -1.73 -22.32 7.87
N GLY A 189 -0.82 -21.75 8.66
CA GLY A 189 -0.43 -22.32 9.96
C GLY A 189 -1.56 -22.33 10.99
N THR A 190 -2.35 -21.25 11.06
CA THR A 190 -3.45 -21.16 12.03
C THR A 190 -4.65 -22.02 11.64
N ASN A 191 -4.79 -22.40 10.37
CA ASN A 191 -5.84 -23.31 9.91
C ASN A 191 -5.78 -24.68 10.62
N PHE A 192 -4.61 -25.12 11.05
CA PHE A 192 -4.42 -26.40 11.76
C PHE A 192 -4.78 -26.35 13.26
N ILE A 193 -5.08 -25.17 13.81
CA ILE A 193 -5.36 -24.99 15.24
C ILE A 193 -6.76 -25.52 15.56
N GLY A 194 -6.82 -26.60 16.35
CA GLY A 194 -8.07 -27.30 16.66
C GLY A 194 -8.54 -28.28 15.57
N GLY A 195 -7.70 -28.55 14.56
CA GLY A 195 -8.02 -29.42 13.42
C GLY A 195 -8.71 -28.68 12.26
N THR A 196 -8.91 -29.38 11.15
CA THR A 196 -9.46 -28.82 9.89
C THR A 196 -10.94 -29.16 9.66
N GLY A 197 -11.59 -29.78 10.66
CA GLY A 197 -12.96 -30.29 10.62
C GLY A 197 -13.95 -29.41 11.40
N ALA A 198 -15.07 -30.00 11.83
CA ALA A 198 -16.12 -29.32 12.62
C ALA A 198 -15.69 -28.92 14.05
N GLY A 199 -14.49 -29.32 14.49
CA GLY A 199 -13.91 -28.95 15.79
C GLY A 199 -12.86 -27.83 15.71
N GLN A 200 -12.74 -27.15 14.56
CA GLN A 200 -11.76 -26.07 14.38
C GLN A 200 -11.96 -25.00 15.46
N SER A 201 -10.89 -24.64 16.16
CA SER A 201 -10.96 -23.66 17.24
C SER A 201 -11.16 -22.25 16.67
N GLU A 202 -11.91 -21.41 17.37
CA GLU A 202 -12.04 -19.98 17.05
C GLU A 202 -10.67 -19.26 17.02
N ALA A 203 -9.66 -19.80 17.71
CA ALA A 203 -8.29 -19.30 17.64
C ALA A 203 -7.71 -19.31 16.21
N ALA A 204 -8.20 -20.18 15.32
CA ALA A 204 -7.71 -20.29 13.94
C ALA A 204 -7.86 -18.98 13.13
N TRP A 205 -8.98 -18.28 13.31
CA TRP A 205 -9.27 -17.02 12.61
C TRP A 205 -8.95 -15.78 13.46
N LEU A 206 -9.00 -15.90 14.79
CA LEU A 206 -8.72 -14.79 15.71
C LEU A 206 -7.23 -14.45 15.79
N ILE A 207 -6.35 -15.46 15.79
CA ILE A 207 -4.88 -15.25 15.87
C ILE A 207 -4.37 -14.40 14.70
N PRO A 208 -4.69 -14.71 13.42
CA PRO A 208 -4.26 -13.87 12.31
C PRO A 208 -4.73 -12.41 12.46
N ILE A 209 -5.98 -12.18 12.89
CA ILE A 209 -6.53 -10.83 13.12
C ILE A 209 -5.77 -10.09 14.20
N CYS A 210 -5.43 -10.75 15.31
CA CYS A 210 -4.74 -10.13 16.43
C CYS A 210 -3.26 -9.85 16.16
N ILE A 211 -2.58 -10.69 15.35
CA ILE A 211 -1.15 -10.52 15.04
C ILE A 211 -0.86 -9.16 14.39
N GLN A 212 -1.78 -8.61 13.59
CA GLN A 212 -1.58 -7.33 12.92
C GLN A 212 -1.47 -6.13 13.90
N LEU A 213 -1.92 -6.30 15.15
CA LEU A 213 -1.72 -5.30 16.22
C LEU A 213 -0.24 -5.12 16.55
N GLY A 214 0.56 -6.18 16.51
CA GLY A 214 2.00 -6.12 16.84
C GLY A 214 2.76 -5.14 15.94
N PRO A 215 2.77 -5.36 14.61
CA PRO A 215 3.41 -4.44 13.67
C PRO A 215 2.85 -3.01 13.73
N ALA A 216 1.54 -2.84 13.97
CA ALA A 216 0.93 -1.52 14.09
C ALA A 216 1.39 -0.76 15.36
N LEU A 217 1.49 -1.45 16.50
CA LEU A 217 2.01 -0.89 17.74
C LEU A 217 3.49 -0.58 17.64
N VAL A 218 4.28 -1.45 16.99
CA VAL A 218 5.69 -1.19 16.71
C VAL A 218 5.84 0.06 15.85
N LEU A 219 5.05 0.18 14.77
CA LEU A 219 5.02 1.36 13.91
C LEU A 219 4.67 2.63 14.71
N ALA A 220 3.63 2.59 15.55
CA ALA A 220 3.24 3.71 16.39
C ALA A 220 4.35 4.11 17.38
N ALA A 221 4.92 3.12 18.07
CA ALA A 221 5.99 3.34 19.04
C ALA A 221 7.25 3.93 18.40
N GLY A 222 7.69 3.41 17.25
CA GLY A 222 8.87 3.96 16.59
C GLY A 222 8.61 5.29 15.87
N MET A 223 7.39 5.55 15.40
CA MET A 223 6.98 6.89 14.96
C MET A 223 7.04 7.90 16.11
N ILE A 224 6.71 7.52 17.34
CA ILE A 224 6.83 8.38 18.53
C ILE A 224 8.29 8.55 18.95
N MET A 225 9.12 7.51 18.87
CA MET A 225 10.47 7.55 19.48
C MET A 225 11.58 8.01 18.52
N PHE A 226 11.54 7.64 17.24
CA PHE A 226 12.73 7.72 16.37
C PHE A 226 12.56 8.58 15.12
N MET A 227 11.33 8.92 14.73
CA MET A 227 11.05 9.47 13.41
C MET A 227 10.99 11.01 13.41
N PRO A 228 11.80 11.69 12.57
CA PRO A 228 11.78 13.15 12.47
C PRO A 228 10.50 13.66 11.77
N GLN A 229 10.17 14.93 11.97
CA GLN A 229 9.12 15.56 11.17
C GLN A 229 9.58 15.72 9.71
N SER A 230 8.63 15.74 8.78
CA SER A 230 8.95 15.98 7.37
C SER A 230 9.55 17.39 7.20
N PRO A 231 10.72 17.54 6.52
CA PRO A 231 11.30 18.84 6.23
C PRO A 231 10.34 19.77 5.47
N ARG A 232 9.56 19.21 4.54
CA ARG A 232 8.57 19.98 3.76
C ARG A 232 7.44 20.51 4.65
N HIS A 233 6.97 19.71 5.61
CA HIS A 233 5.96 20.16 6.57
C HIS A 233 6.48 21.29 7.48
N LEU A 234 7.71 21.14 8.00
CA LEU A 234 8.37 22.18 8.82
C LEU A 234 8.52 23.49 8.04
N MET A 235 8.95 23.39 6.77
CA MET A 235 9.05 24.53 5.88
C MET A 235 7.67 25.18 5.68
N ASN A 236 6.61 24.43 5.38
CA ASN A 236 5.26 24.99 5.21
C ASN A 236 4.74 25.74 6.45
N ARG A 237 5.11 25.27 7.65
CA ARG A 237 4.80 25.93 8.94
C ARG A 237 5.69 27.14 9.26
N GLY A 238 6.64 27.50 8.40
CA GLY A 238 7.55 28.64 8.62
C GLY A 238 8.69 28.36 9.61
N ARG A 239 8.90 27.10 10.01
CA ARG A 239 9.95 26.69 10.95
C ARG A 239 11.25 26.38 10.18
N GLU A 240 11.85 27.42 9.60
CA GLU A 240 13.02 27.30 8.72
C GLU A 240 14.25 26.70 9.43
N GLN A 241 14.53 27.13 10.66
CA GLN A 241 15.68 26.66 11.43
C GLN A 241 15.60 25.15 11.73
N GLU A 242 14.43 24.69 12.17
CA GLU A 242 14.21 23.28 12.45
C GLU A 242 14.20 22.41 11.19
N CYS A 243 13.80 22.99 10.04
CA CYS A 243 13.92 22.33 8.74
C CYS A 243 15.39 22.07 8.39
N LEU A 244 16.27 23.06 8.56
CA LEU A 244 17.71 22.91 8.37
C LEU A 244 18.33 21.87 9.30
N GLU A 245 18.01 21.92 10.59
CA GLU A 245 18.50 20.95 11.58
C GLU A 245 18.02 19.53 11.29
N THR A 246 16.76 19.38 10.88
CA THR A 246 16.18 18.08 10.52
C THR A 246 16.83 17.51 9.25
N LEU A 247 17.07 18.34 8.24
CA LEU A 247 17.80 17.94 7.02
C LEU A 247 19.24 17.53 7.34
N ALA A 248 19.96 18.32 8.14
CA ALA A 248 21.32 17.99 8.60
C ALA A 248 21.34 16.64 9.34
N ARG A 249 20.38 16.42 10.25
CA ARG A 249 20.24 15.16 11.01
C ARG A 249 19.89 13.96 10.13
N LEU A 250 19.09 14.16 9.07
CA LEU A 250 18.70 13.13 8.11
C LEU A 250 19.87 12.71 7.21
N ARG A 251 20.65 13.68 6.75
CA ARG A 251 21.83 13.47 5.90
C ARG A 251 23.09 13.11 6.69
N SER A 252 22.99 13.06 8.02
CA SER A 252 24.10 12.79 8.96
C SER A 252 25.32 13.71 8.71
N THR A 253 25.05 14.97 8.37
CA THR A 253 26.05 15.99 8.06
C THR A 253 25.74 17.28 8.83
N THR A 254 26.58 18.31 8.71
CA THR A 254 26.39 19.61 9.37
C THR A 254 25.43 20.53 8.60
N THR A 255 24.85 21.51 9.28
CA THR A 255 23.97 22.54 8.69
C THR A 255 24.67 23.44 7.65
N GLU A 256 26.00 23.43 7.65
CA GLU A 256 26.87 24.17 6.74
C GLU A 256 27.26 23.37 5.49
N ASP A 257 26.92 22.08 5.40
CA ASP A 257 27.18 21.29 4.18
C ASP A 257 26.38 21.86 3.01
N ILE A 258 27.06 22.10 1.90
CA ILE A 258 26.47 22.67 0.68
C ILE A 258 25.30 21.83 0.17
N ARG A 259 25.32 20.51 0.35
CA ARG A 259 24.23 19.61 -0.06
C ARG A 259 22.94 19.88 0.70
N VAL A 260 23.04 20.06 2.02
CA VAL A 260 21.90 20.38 2.89
C VAL A 260 21.37 21.78 2.58
N ARG A 261 22.27 22.74 2.35
CA ARG A 261 21.88 24.12 2.01
C ARG A 261 21.14 24.19 0.68
N ILE A 262 21.62 23.47 -0.34
CA ILE A 262 20.96 23.37 -1.65
C ILE A 262 19.57 22.75 -1.48
N GLU A 263 19.46 21.61 -0.78
CA GLU A 263 18.16 20.94 -0.56
C GLU A 263 17.17 21.85 0.21
N PHE A 264 17.64 22.56 1.24
CA PHE A 264 16.84 23.53 1.97
C PHE A 264 16.34 24.68 1.09
N LEU A 265 17.23 25.26 0.26
CA LEU A 265 16.87 26.34 -0.66
C LEU A 265 15.89 25.88 -1.73
N GLU A 266 16.01 24.65 -2.22
CA GLU A 266 15.05 24.07 -3.16
C GLU A 266 13.66 23.94 -2.53
N ILE A 267 13.56 23.41 -1.31
CA ILE A 267 12.28 23.29 -0.60
C ILE A 267 11.70 24.69 -0.32
N LYS A 268 12.53 25.67 0.06
CA LYS A 268 12.11 27.06 0.28
C LYS A 268 11.59 27.71 -1.00
N ALA A 269 12.29 27.56 -2.11
CA ALA A 269 11.88 28.10 -3.41
C ALA A 269 10.53 27.50 -3.87
N VAL A 270 10.33 26.19 -3.67
CA VAL A 270 9.04 25.53 -3.97
C VAL A 270 7.92 26.10 -3.11
N ARG A 271 8.14 26.27 -1.81
CA ARG A 271 7.14 26.88 -0.91
C ARG A 271 6.83 28.33 -1.31
N GLU A 272 7.84 29.14 -1.58
CA GLU A 272 7.64 30.54 -1.97
C GLU A 272 6.85 30.63 -3.28
N PHE A 273 7.15 29.75 -4.25
CA PHE A 273 6.39 29.62 -5.48
C PHE A 273 4.93 29.19 -5.23
N GLU A 274 4.70 28.19 -4.36
CA GLU A 274 3.36 27.74 -3.97
C GLU A 274 2.57 28.87 -3.29
N VAL A 275 3.20 29.62 -2.37
CA VAL A 275 2.58 30.77 -1.68
C VAL A 275 2.26 31.89 -2.66
N MET A 276 3.18 32.26 -3.55
CA MET A 276 2.94 33.29 -4.56
C MET A 276 1.80 32.89 -5.49
N THR A 277 1.81 31.64 -5.99
CA THR A 277 0.75 31.11 -6.86
C THR A 277 -0.60 31.08 -6.15
N ALA A 278 -0.64 30.69 -4.87
CA ALA A 278 -1.86 30.66 -4.07
C ALA A 278 -2.39 32.09 -3.80
N ARG A 279 -1.50 33.05 -3.55
CA ARG A 279 -1.86 34.46 -3.38
C ARG A 279 -2.45 35.07 -4.64
N GLU A 280 -1.90 34.75 -5.81
CA GLU A 280 -2.41 35.18 -7.11
C GLU A 280 -3.75 34.52 -7.46
N ARG A 281 -3.92 33.22 -7.15
CA ARG A 281 -5.17 32.49 -7.46
C ARG A 281 -6.32 32.80 -6.50
N TYR A 282 -6.04 33.04 -5.23
CA TYR A 282 -7.06 33.23 -4.19
C TYR A 282 -6.81 34.49 -3.34
N PRO A 283 -6.84 35.70 -3.94
CA PRO A 283 -6.60 36.95 -3.22
C PRO A 283 -7.62 37.20 -2.07
N HIS A 284 -8.83 36.66 -2.17
CA HIS A 284 -9.92 36.86 -1.21
C HIS A 284 -9.97 35.85 -0.05
N LEU A 285 -8.98 34.95 0.10
CA LEU A 285 -8.98 33.88 1.12
C LEU A 285 -7.70 33.86 1.97
N GLN A 286 -6.98 34.97 2.09
CA GLN A 286 -5.70 35.02 2.82
C GLN A 286 -5.82 35.25 4.34
N ASP A 287 -7.00 35.11 4.92
CA ASP A 287 -7.26 35.46 6.34
C ASP A 287 -6.60 34.52 7.37
N GLY A 288 -5.88 33.46 6.93
CA GLY A 288 -5.20 32.52 7.84
C GLY A 288 -6.13 31.67 8.72
N SER A 289 -7.45 31.86 8.62
CA SER A 289 -8.47 31.10 9.35
C SER A 289 -8.50 29.64 8.90
N LEU A 290 -8.78 28.71 9.84
CA LEU A 290 -8.94 27.27 9.55
C LEU A 290 -9.99 27.01 8.46
N LYS A 291 -11.06 27.81 8.41
CA LYS A 291 -12.08 27.76 7.34
C LYS A 291 -11.51 28.21 5.99
N SER A 292 -10.66 29.23 5.98
CA SER A 292 -10.02 29.72 4.76
C SER A 292 -9.01 28.71 4.20
N ASN A 293 -8.20 28.09 5.07
CA ASN A 293 -7.25 27.05 4.69
C ASN A 293 -7.96 25.78 4.20
N PHE A 294 -9.09 25.41 4.80
CA PHE A 294 -9.91 24.30 4.30
C PHE A 294 -10.54 24.64 2.94
N LEU A 295 -11.06 25.85 2.76
CA LEU A 295 -11.66 26.27 1.49
C LEU A 295 -10.61 26.40 0.37
N ILE A 296 -9.40 26.85 0.69
CA ILE A 296 -8.25 26.82 -0.23
C ILE A 296 -7.93 25.38 -0.62
N GLY A 297 -7.86 24.45 0.34
CA GLY A 297 -7.67 23.03 0.07
C GLY A 297 -8.74 22.46 -0.88
N CYS A 298 -10.03 22.72 -0.63
CA CYS A 298 -11.11 22.31 -1.52
C CYS A 298 -10.99 22.93 -2.92
N LYS A 299 -10.58 24.20 -3.02
CA LYS A 299 -10.38 24.88 -4.31
C LYS A 299 -9.13 24.38 -5.04
N ASP A 300 -8.08 23.96 -4.32
CA ASP A 300 -6.90 23.33 -4.90
C ASP A 300 -7.25 21.95 -5.47
N TYR A 301 -8.05 21.15 -4.77
CA TYR A 301 -8.62 19.92 -5.32
C TYR A 301 -9.48 20.18 -6.57
N ALA A 302 -10.31 21.23 -6.56
CA ALA A 302 -11.07 21.62 -7.75
C ALA A 302 -10.15 22.07 -8.90
N SER A 303 -9.02 22.73 -8.59
CA SER A 303 -8.05 23.20 -9.59
C SER A 303 -7.38 22.06 -10.36
N LEU A 304 -7.29 20.86 -9.75
CA LEU A 304 -6.80 19.65 -10.42
C LEU A 304 -7.67 19.24 -11.60
N ILE A 305 -8.96 19.60 -11.57
CA ILE A 305 -9.94 19.30 -12.63
C ILE A 305 -10.08 20.50 -13.58
N THR A 306 -10.10 21.71 -13.04
CA THR A 306 -10.35 22.94 -13.83
C THR A 306 -9.16 23.34 -14.71
N ASN A 307 -7.92 23.10 -14.28
CA ASN A 307 -6.74 23.49 -15.04
C ASN A 307 -6.35 22.39 -16.05
N LYS A 308 -6.39 22.72 -17.35
CA LYS A 308 -6.11 21.78 -18.47
C LYS A 308 -4.74 21.07 -18.36
N GLY A 309 -3.72 21.72 -17.79
CA GLY A 309 -2.39 21.13 -17.60
C GLY A 309 -2.34 20.13 -16.43
N LEU A 310 -2.98 20.47 -15.32
CA LEU A 310 -3.10 19.60 -14.14
C LEU A 310 -4.06 18.44 -14.43
N PHE A 311 -5.18 18.70 -15.10
CA PHE A 311 -6.17 17.71 -15.50
C PHE A 311 -5.53 16.57 -16.30
N ARG A 312 -4.68 16.87 -17.29
CA ARG A 312 -3.96 15.82 -18.04
C ARG A 312 -3.11 14.92 -17.14
N ARG A 313 -2.42 15.49 -16.15
CA ARG A 313 -1.57 14.74 -15.21
C ARG A 313 -2.41 13.91 -14.23
N THR A 314 -3.45 14.53 -13.67
CA THR A 314 -4.39 13.88 -12.75
C THR A 314 -5.14 12.74 -13.44
N THR A 315 -5.62 12.94 -14.67
CA THR A 315 -6.33 11.90 -15.44
C THR A 315 -5.42 10.71 -15.74
N VAL A 316 -4.16 10.92 -16.12
CA VAL A 316 -3.21 9.81 -16.31
C VAL A 316 -2.98 9.06 -14.99
N ALA A 317 -2.81 9.76 -13.87
CA ALA A 317 -2.63 9.13 -12.56
C ALA A 317 -3.86 8.32 -12.13
N VAL A 318 -5.07 8.90 -12.26
CA VAL A 318 -6.34 8.25 -11.91
C VAL A 318 -6.58 7.04 -12.80
N LEU A 319 -6.44 7.16 -14.13
CA LEU A 319 -6.63 6.04 -15.05
C LEU A 319 -5.63 4.91 -14.79
N THR A 320 -4.38 5.24 -14.46
CA THR A 320 -3.37 4.23 -14.12
C THR A 320 -3.79 3.44 -12.88
N MET A 321 -4.29 4.11 -11.83
CA MET A 321 -4.78 3.43 -10.62
C MET A 321 -6.06 2.64 -10.87
N VAL A 322 -6.97 3.14 -11.72
CA VAL A 322 -8.18 2.40 -12.12
C VAL A 322 -7.80 1.12 -12.86
N PHE A 323 -6.90 1.19 -13.84
CA PHE A 323 -6.42 0.00 -14.56
C PHE A 323 -5.62 -0.96 -13.67
N GLN A 324 -4.89 -0.45 -12.68
CA GLN A 324 -4.21 -1.28 -11.69
C GLN A 324 -5.21 -2.13 -10.89
N GLN A 325 -6.39 -1.61 -10.57
CA GLN A 325 -7.42 -2.38 -9.85
C GLN A 325 -8.23 -3.28 -10.79
N TRP A 326 -8.49 -2.81 -12.02
CA TRP A 326 -9.29 -3.54 -13.00
C TRP A 326 -8.56 -4.74 -13.61
N ASN A 327 -7.24 -4.85 -13.46
CA ASN A 327 -6.54 -6.07 -13.85
C ASN A 327 -6.98 -7.31 -13.04
N GLY A 328 -7.70 -7.14 -11.93
CA GLY A 328 -8.23 -8.24 -11.12
C GLY A 328 -7.28 -8.79 -10.05
N VAL A 329 -6.14 -8.14 -9.79
CA VAL A 329 -5.15 -8.63 -8.80
C VAL A 329 -5.75 -8.82 -7.41
N ASN A 330 -6.62 -7.90 -6.97
CA ASN A 330 -7.28 -7.99 -5.68
C ASN A 330 -8.28 -9.17 -5.62
N ALA A 331 -8.94 -9.51 -6.73
CA ALA A 331 -9.81 -10.68 -6.78
C ALA A 331 -9.00 -11.96 -6.57
N ILE A 332 -7.83 -12.07 -7.20
CA ILE A 332 -6.92 -13.21 -6.98
C ILE A 332 -6.41 -13.22 -5.54
N LEU A 333 -5.99 -12.07 -4.98
CA LEU A 333 -5.44 -12.03 -3.62
C LEU A 333 -6.46 -12.41 -2.53
N TYR A 334 -7.69 -11.92 -2.63
CA TYR A 334 -8.74 -12.18 -1.63
C TYR A 334 -9.41 -13.54 -1.82
N TYR A 335 -9.52 -14.01 -3.07
CA TYR A 335 -10.27 -15.23 -3.38
C TYR A 335 -9.40 -16.38 -3.87
N ALA A 336 -8.05 -16.27 -3.80
CA ALA A 336 -7.11 -17.31 -4.19
C ALA A 336 -7.47 -18.70 -3.65
N PRO A 337 -7.76 -18.88 -2.34
CA PRO A 337 -8.16 -20.19 -1.82
C PRO A 337 -9.42 -20.77 -2.48
N PHE A 338 -10.40 -19.92 -2.81
CA PHE A 338 -11.63 -20.34 -3.48
C PHE A 338 -11.39 -20.67 -4.95
N ILE A 339 -10.59 -19.87 -5.64
CA ILE A 339 -10.20 -20.09 -7.04
C ILE A 339 -9.45 -21.44 -7.15
N PHE A 340 -8.49 -21.69 -6.27
CA PHE A 340 -7.72 -22.93 -6.26
C PHE A 340 -8.57 -24.15 -5.90
N ALA A 341 -9.51 -24.02 -4.95
CA ALA A 341 -10.48 -25.07 -4.68
C ALA A 341 -11.36 -25.38 -5.89
N GLY A 342 -11.81 -24.35 -6.63
CA GLY A 342 -12.64 -24.51 -7.83
C GLY A 342 -11.91 -25.14 -9.04
N VAL A 343 -10.58 -25.17 -9.02
CA VAL A 343 -9.73 -25.72 -10.10
C VAL A 343 -9.33 -27.19 -9.83
N GLY A 344 -9.96 -27.82 -8.82
CA GLY A 344 -9.79 -29.26 -8.52
C GLY A 344 -8.69 -29.56 -7.51
N LEU A 345 -8.15 -28.56 -6.80
CA LEU A 345 -7.31 -28.79 -5.62
C LEU A 345 -8.20 -29.17 -4.43
N ASN A 346 -8.49 -30.47 -4.32
CA ASN A 346 -9.32 -31.03 -3.28
C ASN A 346 -8.60 -31.01 -1.92
N GLY A 347 -8.87 -29.96 -1.13
CA GLY A 347 -8.40 -29.79 0.24
C GLY A 347 -8.21 -28.32 0.58
N ASN A 348 -8.84 -27.85 1.67
CA ASN A 348 -8.66 -26.47 2.16
C ASN A 348 -7.16 -26.17 2.38
N THR A 349 -6.43 -27.15 2.91
CA THR A 349 -4.97 -27.08 3.14
C THR A 349 -4.17 -26.93 1.85
N THR A 350 -4.51 -27.66 0.77
CA THR A 350 -3.82 -27.52 -0.53
C THR A 350 -4.08 -26.17 -1.18
N SER A 351 -5.29 -25.62 -1.06
CA SER A 351 -5.62 -24.29 -1.59
C SER A 351 -4.96 -23.16 -0.81
N LEU A 352 -4.89 -23.27 0.52
CA LEU A 352 -4.15 -22.34 1.38
C LEU A 352 -2.64 -22.41 1.08
N LEU A 353 -2.08 -23.62 0.90
CA LEU A 353 -0.67 -23.79 0.51
C LEU A 353 -0.38 -23.15 -0.85
N ALA A 354 -1.24 -23.36 -1.85
CA ALA A 354 -1.11 -22.75 -3.17
C ALA A 354 -1.17 -21.21 -3.11
N SER A 355 -1.96 -20.66 -2.17
CA SER A 355 -1.99 -19.22 -1.88
C SER A 355 -0.68 -18.74 -1.24
N GLY A 356 -0.09 -19.51 -0.33
CA GLY A 356 1.24 -19.23 0.23
C GLY A 356 2.33 -19.12 -0.85
N VAL A 357 2.27 -19.98 -1.87
CA VAL A 357 3.19 -19.94 -3.02
C VAL A 357 2.98 -18.68 -3.86
N VAL A 358 1.73 -18.22 -4.07
CA VAL A 358 1.44 -16.91 -4.72
C VAL A 358 2.21 -15.79 -4.01
N GLY A 359 2.13 -15.76 -2.68
CA GLY A 359 2.81 -14.73 -1.88
C GLY A 359 4.33 -14.72 -2.07
N ILE A 360 4.97 -15.90 -2.11
CA ILE A 360 6.40 -16.02 -2.37
C ILE A 360 6.74 -15.52 -3.78
N VAL A 361 5.98 -15.98 -4.79
CA VAL A 361 6.20 -15.61 -6.19
C VAL A 361 6.07 -14.10 -6.38
N MET A 362 5.04 -13.47 -5.79
CA MET A 362 4.87 -12.01 -5.80
C MET A 362 6.03 -11.28 -5.14
N PHE A 363 6.45 -11.72 -3.96
CA PHE A 363 7.56 -11.10 -3.25
C PHE A 363 8.87 -11.18 -4.05
N LEU A 364 9.20 -12.37 -4.56
CA LEU A 364 10.41 -12.57 -5.37
C LEU A 364 10.37 -11.81 -6.69
N ALA A 365 9.22 -11.69 -7.34
CA ALA A 365 9.07 -10.92 -8.57
C ALA A 365 9.12 -9.40 -8.35
N THR A 366 8.74 -8.94 -7.15
CA THR A 366 8.84 -7.52 -6.77
C THR A 366 10.30 -7.06 -6.67
N ILE A 367 11.22 -7.91 -6.21
CA ILE A 367 12.64 -7.55 -6.04
C ILE A 367 13.30 -7.05 -7.34
N PRO A 368 13.30 -7.81 -8.46
CA PRO A 368 13.87 -7.32 -9.72
C PRO A 368 13.07 -6.14 -10.26
N ALA A 369 11.74 -6.13 -10.12
CA ALA A 369 10.95 -4.99 -10.57
C ALA A 369 11.41 -3.69 -9.90
N VAL A 370 11.65 -3.71 -8.59
CA VAL A 370 12.15 -2.56 -7.82
C VAL A 370 13.58 -2.17 -8.21
N LEU A 371 14.47 -3.14 -8.44
CA LEU A 371 15.88 -2.87 -8.78
C LEU A 371 16.07 -2.35 -10.21
N TYR A 372 15.23 -2.80 -11.14
CA TYR A 372 15.40 -2.55 -12.56
C TYR A 372 14.42 -1.52 -13.14
N VAL A 373 13.45 -1.02 -12.35
CA VAL A 373 12.46 -0.03 -12.82
C VAL A 373 13.09 1.23 -13.42
N ASP A 374 14.20 1.68 -12.85
CA ASP A 374 14.88 2.90 -13.28
C ASP A 374 15.70 2.69 -14.57
N ASN A 375 16.00 1.43 -14.94
CA ASN A 375 16.82 1.08 -16.11
C ASN A 375 15.99 0.78 -17.37
N PHE A 376 14.83 0.12 -17.23
CA PHE A 376 14.03 -0.36 -18.37
C PHE A 376 12.96 0.63 -18.85
N GLY A 377 12.73 1.70 -18.08
CA GLY A 377 11.71 2.71 -18.37
C GLY A 377 10.29 2.25 -18.00
N ARG A 378 9.55 3.14 -17.33
CA ARG A 378 8.23 2.83 -16.73
C ARG A 378 7.17 2.38 -17.73
N LYS A 379 7.17 2.94 -18.95
CA LYS A 379 6.19 2.60 -20.00
C LYS A 379 6.35 1.15 -20.49
N THR A 380 7.59 0.72 -20.69
CA THR A 380 7.90 -0.63 -21.19
C THR A 380 7.46 -1.69 -20.19
N ILE A 381 7.74 -1.46 -18.91
CA ILE A 381 7.34 -2.36 -17.81
C ILE A 381 5.82 -2.48 -17.74
N LEU A 382 5.08 -1.37 -17.85
CA LEU A 382 3.62 -1.39 -17.80
C LEU A 382 3.01 -2.18 -18.98
N ILE A 383 3.55 -2.02 -20.19
CA ILE A 383 3.03 -2.70 -21.39
C ILE A 383 3.37 -4.19 -21.37
N THR A 384 4.62 -4.54 -21.08
CA THR A 384 5.06 -5.94 -20.99
C THR A 384 4.33 -6.66 -19.86
N GLY A 385 4.12 -5.98 -18.73
CA GLY A 385 3.32 -6.47 -17.62
C GLY A 385 1.86 -6.74 -18.02
N GLY A 386 1.23 -5.77 -18.69
CA GLY A 386 -0.13 -5.91 -19.22
C GLY A 386 -0.31 -7.09 -20.17
N ILE A 387 0.64 -7.31 -21.08
CA ILE A 387 0.62 -8.45 -22.00
C ILE A 387 0.77 -9.77 -21.24
N GLY A 388 1.70 -9.86 -20.28
CA GLY A 388 1.90 -11.06 -19.46
C GLY A 388 0.67 -11.42 -18.62
N MET A 389 0.03 -10.42 -18.02
CA MET A 389 -1.25 -10.58 -17.31
C MET A 389 -2.36 -11.08 -18.23
N ALA A 390 -2.52 -10.47 -19.41
CA ALA A 390 -3.55 -10.83 -20.38
C ALA A 390 -3.39 -12.28 -20.87
N VAL A 391 -2.17 -12.68 -21.27
CA VAL A 391 -1.87 -14.04 -21.71
C VAL A 391 -2.21 -15.05 -20.61
N SER A 392 -1.81 -14.77 -19.38
CA SER A 392 -2.09 -15.65 -18.23
C SER A 392 -3.59 -15.79 -17.97
N HIS A 393 -4.36 -14.70 -18.04
CA HIS A 393 -5.82 -14.74 -17.90
C HIS A 393 -6.51 -15.51 -19.02
N PHE A 394 -6.10 -15.31 -20.28
CA PHE A 394 -6.69 -16.05 -21.41
C PHE A 394 -6.46 -17.56 -21.29
N ILE A 395 -5.28 -17.98 -20.82
CA ILE A 395 -4.96 -19.39 -20.62
C ILE A 395 -5.79 -19.97 -19.47
N VAL A 396 -5.87 -19.28 -18.33
CA VAL A 396 -6.72 -19.71 -17.19
C VAL A 396 -8.19 -19.80 -17.60
N ALA A 397 -8.70 -18.83 -18.36
CA ALA A 397 -10.07 -18.83 -18.88
C ALA A 397 -10.31 -20.01 -19.84
N GLY A 398 -9.38 -20.30 -20.74
CA GLY A 398 -9.47 -21.44 -21.66
C GLY A 398 -9.46 -22.78 -20.94
N LEU A 399 -8.56 -22.95 -19.96
CA LEU A 399 -8.49 -24.17 -19.14
C LEU A 399 -9.75 -24.35 -18.29
N THR A 400 -10.25 -23.29 -17.68
CA THR A 400 -11.49 -23.33 -16.87
C THR A 400 -12.71 -23.61 -17.74
N GLY A 401 -12.79 -23.02 -18.94
CA GLY A 401 -13.90 -23.27 -19.87
C GLY A 401 -13.92 -24.69 -20.44
N GLN A 402 -12.76 -25.34 -20.57
CA GLN A 402 -12.66 -26.70 -21.11
C GLN A 402 -12.77 -27.79 -20.04
N TYR A 403 -12.25 -27.54 -18.84
CA TYR A 403 -12.12 -28.55 -17.78
C TYR A 403 -12.95 -28.24 -16.53
N GLY A 404 -13.65 -27.10 -16.45
CA GLY A 404 -14.42 -26.69 -15.27
C GLY A 404 -15.53 -27.66 -14.86
N ASP A 405 -16.25 -28.22 -15.83
CA ASP A 405 -17.28 -29.25 -15.57
C ASP A 405 -16.67 -30.58 -15.10
N ILE A 406 -15.41 -30.85 -15.46
CA ILE A 406 -14.68 -32.06 -15.07
C ILE A 406 -14.09 -31.90 -13.67
N TRP A 407 -13.57 -30.73 -13.33
CA TRP A 407 -13.00 -30.40 -12.02
C TRP A 407 -14.04 -30.33 -10.90
N THR A 408 -15.30 -30.03 -11.24
CA THR A 408 -16.43 -30.03 -10.30
C THR A 408 -17.10 -31.39 -10.14
N SER A 409 -16.80 -32.35 -11.03
CA SER A 409 -17.26 -33.73 -10.91
C SER A 409 -16.31 -34.55 -10.03
N ASP A 410 -16.85 -35.39 -9.13
CA ASP A 410 -16.09 -36.28 -8.21
C ASP A 410 -15.13 -37.28 -8.90
N ALA A 411 -15.01 -37.24 -10.23
CA ALA A 411 -14.26 -38.19 -11.05
C ALA A 411 -12.74 -37.96 -11.10
N GLY A 412 -12.19 -36.93 -10.46
CA GLY A 412 -10.73 -36.76 -10.32
C GLY A 412 -9.96 -36.64 -11.64
N GLY A 413 -10.61 -36.16 -12.70
CA GLY A 413 -10.00 -35.97 -14.02
C GLY A 413 -9.28 -34.63 -14.16
N ALA A 414 -8.16 -34.62 -14.88
CA ALA A 414 -7.41 -33.42 -15.29
C ALA A 414 -6.75 -32.59 -14.17
N THR A 415 -6.23 -33.24 -13.12
CA THR A 415 -5.38 -32.60 -12.08
C THR A 415 -4.18 -31.85 -12.68
N GLY A 416 -3.60 -32.35 -13.77
CA GLY A 416 -2.52 -31.66 -14.49
C GLY A 416 -2.95 -30.31 -15.11
N ALA A 417 -4.17 -30.23 -15.63
CA ALA A 417 -4.73 -28.98 -16.15
C ALA A 417 -5.06 -27.99 -15.02
N GLY A 418 -5.49 -28.51 -13.86
CA GLY A 418 -5.72 -27.70 -12.66
C GLY A 418 -4.42 -27.06 -12.13
N TRP A 419 -3.35 -27.83 -12.01
CA TRP A 419 -2.03 -27.31 -11.66
C TRP A 419 -1.48 -26.35 -12.72
N ALA A 420 -1.74 -26.57 -14.00
CA ALA A 420 -1.37 -25.61 -15.05
C ALA A 420 -2.07 -24.26 -14.85
N ALA A 421 -3.38 -24.24 -14.56
CA ALA A 421 -4.11 -23.02 -14.26
C ALA A 421 -3.55 -22.31 -13.00
N VAL A 422 -3.18 -23.06 -11.96
CA VAL A 422 -2.52 -22.52 -10.76
C VAL A 422 -1.19 -21.85 -11.09
N VAL A 423 -0.35 -22.46 -11.94
CA VAL A 423 0.92 -21.87 -12.38
C VAL A 423 0.71 -20.59 -13.17
N PHE A 424 -0.30 -20.53 -14.04
CA PHE A 424 -0.62 -19.29 -14.76
C PHE A 424 -1.19 -18.20 -13.84
N ILE A 425 -1.89 -18.56 -12.77
CA ILE A 425 -2.27 -17.61 -11.71
C ILE A 425 -1.03 -17.08 -10.98
N TRP A 426 -0.04 -17.93 -10.69
CA TRP A 426 1.23 -17.49 -10.12
C TRP A 426 2.01 -16.56 -11.05
N LEU A 427 2.06 -16.88 -12.34
CA LEU A 427 2.68 -16.04 -13.36
C LEU A 427 1.96 -14.69 -13.48
N PHE A 428 0.62 -14.69 -13.48
CA PHE A 428 -0.16 -13.45 -13.43
C PHE A 428 0.24 -12.61 -12.22
N SER A 429 0.25 -13.19 -11.02
CA SER A 429 0.59 -12.48 -9.78
C SER A 429 2.04 -11.98 -9.75
N SER A 430 2.96 -12.65 -10.44
CA SER A 430 4.35 -12.22 -10.54
C SER A 430 4.55 -10.98 -11.43
N VAL A 431 3.63 -10.77 -12.39
CA VAL A 431 3.73 -9.73 -13.42
C VAL A 431 2.78 -8.56 -13.16
N SER A 432 1.78 -8.74 -12.29
CA SER A 432 0.85 -7.73 -11.79
C SER A 432 1.49 -6.78 -10.78
#